data_AF-A0A3N2Q353-F1
#
_entry.id   AF-A0A3N2Q353-F1
#
_cell.length_a   1.000
_cell.length_b   1.000
_cell.length_c   1.000
_cell.angle_alpha   90.00
_cell.angle_beta   90.00
_cell.angle_gamma   90.00
#
_symmetry.space_group_name_H-M   'P 1'
#
loop_
_entity.id
_entity.type
_entity.pdbx_description
1 polymer ?
#
loop_
_entity_poly.entity_id
_entity_poly.type
_entity_poly.pdbx_seq_one_letter_code
_entity_poly.pdbx_strand_id
1 'polypeptide(L)'
;MPSDALAPPLKPPSPRVSPRLLGNPYYRRSLRPILFITVSCFLVYLFYSEAQFPQRTIPGASDSISDRIDSFFRASLLHNNTLYQKGTEDRVAKDFDYATNPCRDFPNTDGILLVLKTGATEVFDKLPTQLITNLQCLPDFLVFSDREQQLGRWHIHDALEGVSDAVKAHFTDFDLYRAQAECPLDQKTCLKTFHGQVGRAAWALDKYKFLHILQRTWEMRPNQSWYLFGEADTYFVWPNLVHWLRDRPPVSDPLVEPAYIGSAAMLAGIPFAHGGSGYLLSGALVRDLVGADTESSRNLPNVYDIKARGHCCGDQMLAKAILERLRVKVQHVHPMFNGEKPATFPYGHTHWCDPVLSMHHMEPEDISALWQYEQTRLDNSTILMKDLYYAFIANKMINYRAHWDNLSDDVCYIDPDPAIFNHLDDKMKRRQKKRSDLNRIEKEAHKSVAHCAKVCEYEGLPVDPVENEAENPDIWTQQHGLHGDQDANSAPRNNPTEGEAAGASGSPSLVNSNDPGAQQKGTLEPRDSIEPPRPRIHPLDRKCFQYRYHKGVCCTSRSFKLGVPRRDAKAHLPDKLEDVWQSGWHLQGISDWIAAKGECREPKWKVPDKL
;
A
#
# COMPACT_ATOMS: atom_id res chain seq x y z
N MET A 1 -52.60 61.26 18.09
CA MET A 1 -51.46 62.12 17.68
C MET A 1 -50.22 61.24 17.58
N PRO A 2 -49.29 61.50 16.67
CA PRO A 2 -49.34 61.55 15.19
C PRO A 2 -48.39 60.42 14.64
N SER A 3 -47.95 60.27 13.40
CA SER A 3 -47.87 61.09 12.19
C SER A 3 -47.66 60.19 10.96
N ASP A 4 -48.15 60.67 9.82
CA ASP A 4 -47.95 60.16 8.46
C ASP A 4 -46.50 60.13 7.97
N ALA A 5 -46.18 59.21 7.06
CA ALA A 5 -45.44 59.50 5.83
C ALA A 5 -45.68 58.41 4.77
N LEU A 6 -46.25 58.82 3.62
CA LEU A 6 -46.64 58.00 2.48
C LEU A 6 -45.44 57.49 1.64
N ALA A 7 -45.56 56.26 1.14
CA ALA A 7 -44.80 55.74 0.00
C ALA A 7 -45.59 55.94 -1.31
N PRO A 8 -44.93 56.24 -2.45
CA PRO A 8 -45.62 56.43 -3.73
C PRO A 8 -45.98 55.10 -4.43
N PRO A 9 -47.06 55.07 -5.25
CA PRO A 9 -47.57 53.84 -5.87
C PRO A 9 -46.82 53.43 -7.15
N LEU A 10 -46.74 52.11 -7.34
CA LEU A 10 -46.22 51.40 -8.50
C LEU A 10 -47.08 51.65 -9.76
N LYS A 11 -46.40 51.90 -10.89
CA LYS A 11 -47.00 52.03 -12.24
C LYS A 11 -47.25 50.64 -12.89
N PRO A 12 -48.27 50.52 -13.78
CA PRO A 12 -48.72 49.27 -14.41
C PRO A 12 -47.81 48.76 -15.55
N PRO A 13 -47.97 47.49 -15.98
CA PRO A 13 -47.00 46.81 -16.86
C PRO A 13 -47.08 47.25 -18.32
N SER A 14 -45.91 47.31 -18.97
CA SER A 14 -45.74 47.58 -20.41
C SER A 14 -45.85 46.29 -21.25
N PRO A 15 -46.36 46.38 -22.49
CA PRO A 15 -46.71 45.22 -23.32
C PRO A 15 -45.56 44.69 -24.20
N ARG A 16 -45.71 43.41 -24.60
CA ARG A 16 -44.87 42.65 -25.53
C ARG A 16 -44.61 43.39 -26.85
N VAL A 17 -43.36 43.32 -27.32
CA VAL A 17 -42.93 43.81 -28.64
C VAL A 17 -42.54 42.62 -29.53
N SER A 18 -43.22 42.50 -30.67
CA SER A 18 -42.90 41.60 -31.78
C SER A 18 -41.71 42.13 -32.61
N PRO A 19 -40.89 41.26 -33.23
CA PRO A 19 -39.72 41.71 -33.99
C PRO A 19 -40.10 42.21 -35.39
N ARG A 20 -39.69 43.44 -35.72
CA ARG A 20 -39.69 43.96 -37.10
C ARG A 20 -38.32 43.71 -37.76
N LEU A 21 -38.39 43.08 -38.92
CA LEU A 21 -37.34 42.96 -39.92
C LEU A 21 -36.80 44.35 -40.32
N LEU A 22 -35.48 44.53 -40.23
CA LEU A 22 -34.74 45.57 -40.95
C LEU A 22 -33.68 44.88 -41.81
N GLY A 23 -33.91 44.89 -43.12
CA GLY A 23 -32.94 44.47 -44.12
C GLY A 23 -31.78 45.46 -44.19
N ASN A 24 -30.55 44.93 -44.16
CA ASN A 24 -29.32 45.69 -44.29
C ASN A 24 -28.88 45.72 -45.77
N PRO A 25 -28.73 46.89 -46.42
CA PRO A 25 -28.35 47.00 -47.81
C PRO A 25 -26.83 47.19 -47.94
N TYR A 26 -26.08 46.11 -48.17
CA TYR A 26 -24.71 46.19 -48.69
C TYR A 26 -24.41 45.06 -49.69
N TYR A 27 -24.83 45.33 -50.93
CA TYR A 27 -24.00 45.38 -52.14
C TYR A 27 -22.90 44.31 -52.36
N ARG A 28 -23.19 43.43 -53.35
CA ARG A 28 -22.30 42.74 -54.32
C ARG A 28 -20.93 42.23 -53.83
N ARG A 29 -20.84 40.93 -53.49
CA ARG A 29 -19.57 40.19 -53.46
C ARG A 29 -19.18 39.72 -54.88
N SER A 30 -18.06 40.24 -55.36
CA SER A 30 -17.33 39.78 -56.55
C SER A 30 -16.99 38.28 -56.43
N LEU A 31 -17.24 37.49 -57.47
CA LEU A 31 -16.91 36.05 -57.58
C LEU A 31 -15.40 35.77 -57.78
N ARG A 32 -14.57 36.82 -57.94
CA ARG A 32 -13.13 36.68 -58.21
C ARG A 32 -12.31 35.97 -57.12
N PRO A 33 -12.50 36.19 -55.81
CA PRO A 33 -11.66 35.54 -54.79
C PRO A 33 -11.95 34.03 -54.67
N ILE A 34 -13.17 33.58 -55.00
CA ILE A 34 -13.53 32.15 -54.96
C ILE A 34 -12.83 31.38 -56.08
N LEU A 35 -12.67 32.00 -57.26
CA LEU A 35 -11.95 31.40 -58.39
C LEU A 35 -10.44 31.28 -58.10
N PHE A 36 -9.82 32.26 -57.45
CA PHE A 36 -8.40 32.19 -57.09
C PHE A 36 -8.10 31.11 -56.04
N ILE A 37 -8.97 30.92 -55.06
CA ILE A 37 -8.81 29.89 -54.03
C ILE A 37 -8.94 28.50 -54.65
N THR A 38 -9.94 28.29 -55.52
CA THR A 38 -10.16 26.99 -56.16
C THR A 38 -9.03 26.59 -57.10
N VAL A 39 -8.50 27.53 -57.91
CA VAL A 39 -7.34 27.26 -58.77
C VAL A 39 -6.08 26.97 -57.95
N SER A 40 -5.85 27.70 -56.85
CA SER A 40 -4.70 27.46 -55.98
C SER A 40 -4.74 26.09 -55.30
N CYS A 41 -5.91 25.66 -54.80
CA CYS A 41 -6.07 24.32 -54.25
C CYS A 41 -5.86 23.23 -55.29
N PHE A 42 -6.30 23.45 -56.54
CA PHE A 42 -6.11 22.48 -57.62
C PHE A 42 -4.64 22.36 -58.04
N LEU A 43 -3.89 23.46 -58.07
CA LEU A 43 -2.45 23.44 -58.36
C LEU A 43 -1.64 22.75 -57.26
N VAL A 44 -2.00 22.95 -55.98
CA VAL A 44 -1.38 22.23 -54.85
C VAL A 44 -1.67 20.73 -54.94
N TYR A 45 -2.90 20.34 -55.30
CA TYR A 45 -3.25 18.93 -55.52
C TYR A 45 -2.46 18.32 -56.67
N LEU A 46 -2.31 19.03 -57.80
CA LEU A 46 -1.52 18.56 -58.93
C LEU A 46 -0.03 18.40 -58.56
N PHE A 47 0.55 19.35 -57.83
CA PHE A 47 1.92 19.26 -57.32
C PHE A 47 2.10 18.08 -56.35
N TYR A 48 1.11 17.82 -55.50
CA TYR A 48 1.14 16.69 -54.57
C TYR A 48 1.01 15.34 -55.30
N SER A 49 0.25 15.31 -56.40
CA SER A 49 0.07 14.09 -57.21
C SER A 49 1.29 13.75 -58.09
N GLU A 50 2.02 14.76 -58.57
CA GLU A 50 3.26 14.58 -59.34
C GLU A 50 4.47 14.27 -58.44
N ALA A 51 4.44 14.64 -57.16
CA ALA A 51 5.52 14.37 -56.20
C ALA A 51 5.53 12.94 -55.64
N GLN A 52 4.84 11.99 -56.27
CA GLN A 52 5.05 10.57 -55.99
C GLN A 52 6.34 10.10 -56.67
N PHE A 53 7.46 10.28 -55.98
CA PHE A 53 8.70 9.58 -56.29
C PHE A 53 8.41 8.08 -56.46
N PRO A 54 8.81 7.44 -57.57
CA PRO A 54 8.75 6.00 -57.65
C PRO A 54 9.78 5.45 -56.67
N GLN A 55 9.31 5.01 -55.49
CA GLN A 55 10.08 4.18 -54.59
C GLN A 55 10.46 2.91 -55.35
N ARG A 56 11.67 2.89 -55.92
CA ARG A 56 12.34 1.65 -56.28
C ARG A 56 12.66 0.92 -54.97
N THR A 57 11.70 0.14 -54.48
CA THR A 57 11.93 -0.85 -53.43
C THR A 57 12.88 -1.90 -53.99
N ILE A 58 14.12 -1.91 -53.49
CA ILE A 58 15.02 -3.05 -53.62
C ILE A 58 14.49 -4.11 -52.65
N PRO A 59 13.96 -5.26 -53.11
CA PRO A 59 13.43 -6.27 -52.19
C PRO A 59 14.57 -6.81 -51.31
N GLY A 60 14.42 -6.69 -49.99
CA GLY A 60 15.35 -7.23 -48.98
C GLY A 60 16.29 -6.22 -48.31
N ALA A 61 16.39 -4.97 -48.79
CA ALA A 61 17.22 -3.94 -48.12
C ALA A 61 16.43 -3.13 -47.09
N SER A 62 15.12 -2.91 -47.31
CA SER A 62 14.25 -2.18 -46.36
C SER A 62 14.08 -2.94 -45.05
N ASP A 63 13.94 -4.25 -45.12
CA ASP A 63 13.61 -5.08 -43.96
C ASP A 63 14.80 -5.16 -43.00
N SER A 64 16.04 -5.27 -43.52
CA SER A 64 17.24 -5.31 -42.66
C SER A 64 17.60 -3.96 -42.02
N ILE A 65 17.09 -2.84 -42.56
CA ILE A 65 17.29 -1.50 -42.02
C ILE A 65 16.16 -1.18 -41.03
N SER A 66 14.90 -1.52 -41.33
CA SER A 66 13.81 -1.39 -40.34
C SER A 66 14.05 -2.31 -39.15
N ASP A 67 14.48 -3.56 -39.35
CA ASP A 67 14.75 -4.49 -38.24
C ASP A 67 15.92 -4.01 -37.37
N ARG A 68 16.94 -3.38 -37.96
CA ARG A 68 18.05 -2.77 -37.21
C ARG A 68 17.64 -1.51 -36.47
N ILE A 69 16.79 -0.68 -37.08
CA ILE A 69 16.27 0.54 -36.47
C ILE A 69 15.31 0.18 -35.32
N ASP A 70 14.40 -0.79 -35.52
CA ASP A 70 13.53 -1.33 -34.48
C ASP A 70 14.33 -2.01 -33.37
N SER A 71 15.37 -2.77 -33.70
CA SER A 71 16.28 -3.34 -32.69
C SER A 71 17.02 -2.25 -31.91
N PHE A 72 17.44 -1.16 -32.54
CA PHE A 72 18.13 -0.07 -31.88
C PHE A 72 17.18 0.75 -30.99
N PHE A 73 15.95 1.02 -31.45
CA PHE A 73 14.92 1.68 -30.65
C PHE A 73 14.40 0.80 -29.51
N ARG A 74 14.17 -0.50 -29.72
CA ARG A 74 13.80 -1.45 -28.65
C ARG A 74 14.92 -1.62 -27.63
N ALA A 75 16.18 -1.69 -28.06
CA ALA A 75 17.32 -1.71 -27.14
C ALA A 75 17.43 -0.41 -26.32
N SER A 76 16.97 0.73 -26.85
CA SER A 76 16.91 2.01 -26.12
C SER A 76 15.74 2.14 -25.14
N LEU A 77 14.83 1.16 -25.11
CA LEU A 77 13.62 1.14 -24.27
C LEU A 77 13.64 0.01 -23.22
N LEU A 78 14.67 -0.83 -23.23
CA LEU A 78 14.93 -1.80 -22.17
C LEU A 78 15.56 -1.08 -20.96
N HIS A 79 14.88 -1.18 -19.83
CA HIS A 79 15.32 -0.60 -18.57
C HIS A 79 15.74 -1.72 -17.62
N ASN A 80 16.76 -1.46 -16.80
CA ASN A 80 17.11 -2.38 -15.72
C ASN A 80 15.93 -2.52 -14.76
N ASN A 81 15.50 -3.75 -14.49
CA ASN A 81 14.47 -4.00 -13.51
C ASN A 81 15.03 -3.74 -12.11
N THR A 82 14.45 -2.80 -11.38
CA THR A 82 14.92 -2.44 -10.03
C THR A 82 14.64 -3.54 -9.00
N LEU A 83 13.77 -4.50 -9.32
CA LEU A 83 13.55 -5.70 -8.51
C LEU A 83 14.51 -6.83 -8.85
N TYR A 84 15.29 -6.77 -9.94
CA TYR A 84 16.29 -7.78 -10.27
C TYR A 84 17.56 -7.54 -9.45
N GLN A 85 17.71 -8.27 -8.36
CA GLN A 85 18.79 -8.14 -7.40
C GLN A 85 19.10 -9.50 -6.77
N LYS A 86 20.14 -9.57 -5.94
CA LYS A 86 20.51 -10.81 -5.24
C LYS A 86 19.32 -11.36 -4.43
N GLY A 87 18.88 -12.56 -4.78
CA GLY A 87 17.77 -13.29 -4.16
C GLY A 87 16.44 -13.20 -4.91
N THR A 88 16.36 -12.46 -6.02
CA THR A 88 15.13 -12.29 -6.82
C THR A 88 15.34 -12.59 -8.31
N GLU A 89 16.54 -13.02 -8.72
CA GLU A 89 16.90 -13.24 -10.13
C GLU A 89 16.08 -14.36 -10.79
N ASP A 90 15.57 -15.31 -10.00
CA ASP A 90 14.68 -16.40 -10.46
C ASP A 90 13.19 -16.01 -10.45
N ARG A 91 12.86 -14.77 -10.04
CA ARG A 91 11.47 -14.30 -9.88
C ARG A 91 11.05 -13.28 -10.92
N VAL A 92 11.97 -12.42 -11.34
CA VAL A 92 11.69 -11.33 -12.27
C VAL A 92 12.69 -11.30 -13.41
N ALA A 93 12.26 -10.81 -14.56
CA ALA A 93 13.14 -10.56 -15.69
C ALA A 93 14.17 -9.48 -15.35
N LYS A 94 15.40 -9.65 -15.85
CA LYS A 94 16.51 -8.71 -15.63
C LYS A 94 16.24 -7.33 -16.21
N ASP A 95 15.71 -7.31 -17.41
CA ASP A 95 15.43 -6.11 -18.17
C ASP A 95 13.92 -6.03 -18.43
N PHE A 96 13.38 -4.81 -18.42
CA PHE A 96 11.96 -4.54 -18.63
C PHE A 96 11.77 -3.52 -19.75
N ASP A 97 10.94 -3.87 -20.73
CA ASP A 97 10.58 -2.98 -21.83
C ASP A 97 9.27 -2.24 -21.52
N TYR A 98 9.36 -0.96 -21.14
CA TYR A 98 8.18 -0.11 -20.93
C TYR A 98 7.42 0.19 -22.23
N ALA A 99 8.02 -0.03 -23.40
CA ALA A 99 7.36 0.16 -24.69
C ALA A 99 6.55 -1.05 -25.14
N THR A 100 6.74 -2.21 -24.49
CA THR A 100 5.79 -3.32 -24.59
C THR A 100 4.46 -2.87 -23.98
N ASN A 101 3.35 -3.11 -24.68
CA ASN A 101 2.01 -2.72 -24.23
C ASN A 101 1.73 -3.25 -22.81
N PRO A 102 1.75 -2.41 -21.75
CA PRO A 102 1.60 -2.87 -20.35
C PRO A 102 0.21 -3.42 -20.07
N CYS A 103 -0.75 -3.18 -20.98
CA CYS A 103 -2.11 -3.67 -20.89
C CYS A 103 -2.35 -4.96 -21.69
N ARG A 104 -1.33 -5.54 -22.33
CA ARG A 104 -1.48 -6.76 -23.15
C ARG A 104 -2.06 -7.93 -22.36
N ASP A 105 -1.53 -8.13 -21.16
CA ASP A 105 -1.88 -9.26 -20.29
C ASP A 105 -2.84 -8.84 -19.16
N PHE A 106 -3.39 -7.62 -19.25
CA PHE A 106 -4.38 -7.13 -18.28
C PHE A 106 -5.71 -7.86 -18.47
N PRO A 107 -6.34 -8.36 -17.40
CA PRO A 107 -7.55 -9.18 -17.52
C PRO A 107 -8.76 -8.35 -17.96
N ASN A 108 -9.76 -9.01 -18.56
CA ASN A 108 -11.02 -8.36 -18.88
C ASN A 108 -11.84 -8.05 -17.61
N THR A 109 -12.04 -6.77 -17.33
CA THR A 109 -12.79 -6.26 -16.17
C THR A 109 -14.27 -5.94 -16.47
N ASP A 110 -14.84 -6.43 -17.58
CA ASP A 110 -16.24 -6.16 -17.96
C ASP A 110 -17.24 -6.43 -16.82
N GLY A 111 -18.05 -5.44 -16.47
CA GLY A 111 -19.03 -5.54 -15.38
C GLY A 111 -18.44 -5.44 -13.98
N ILE A 112 -17.13 -5.17 -13.84
CA ILE A 112 -16.47 -4.85 -12.57
C ILE A 112 -16.11 -3.36 -12.59
N LEU A 113 -16.79 -2.56 -11.77
CA LEU A 113 -16.48 -1.13 -11.62
C LEU A 113 -15.62 -0.91 -10.37
N LEU A 114 -14.44 -0.32 -10.56
CA LEU A 114 -13.65 0.20 -9.46
C LEU A 114 -14.16 1.58 -9.03
N VAL A 115 -14.29 1.76 -7.72
CA VAL A 115 -14.56 3.03 -7.07
C VAL A 115 -13.49 3.30 -6.02
N LEU A 116 -12.68 4.33 -6.26
CA LEU A 116 -11.63 4.75 -5.32
C LEU A 116 -12.07 5.92 -4.47
N LYS A 117 -11.83 5.82 -3.17
CA LYS A 117 -11.98 6.91 -2.19
C LYS A 117 -10.62 7.48 -1.81
N THR A 118 -10.54 8.78 -1.62
CA THR A 118 -9.37 9.46 -1.06
C THR A 118 -9.78 10.70 -0.25
N GLY A 119 -8.81 11.47 0.24
CA GLY A 119 -9.01 12.78 0.83
C GLY A 119 -8.32 13.86 0.00
N ALA A 120 -8.79 15.11 0.07
CA ALA A 120 -8.30 16.18 -0.79
C ALA A 120 -6.80 16.49 -0.57
N THR A 121 -6.29 16.18 0.61
CA THR A 121 -4.87 16.30 0.98
C THR A 121 -3.99 15.22 0.37
N GLU A 122 -4.57 14.07 0.02
CA GLU A 122 -3.87 12.87 -0.43
C GLU A 122 -3.93 12.66 -1.95
N VAL A 123 -4.87 13.34 -2.65
CA VAL A 123 -5.07 13.19 -4.09
C VAL A 123 -3.76 13.29 -4.85
N PHE A 124 -2.98 14.35 -4.63
CA PHE A 124 -1.74 14.60 -5.39
C PHE A 124 -0.54 13.77 -4.92
N ASP A 125 -0.64 13.09 -3.78
CA ASP A 125 0.43 12.24 -3.27
C ASP A 125 0.27 10.79 -3.71
N LYS A 126 -0.96 10.29 -3.72
CA LYS A 126 -1.26 8.86 -3.88
C LYS A 126 -1.86 8.52 -5.25
N LEU A 127 -2.78 9.34 -5.75
CA LEU A 127 -3.52 9.04 -6.99
C LEU A 127 -2.64 9.00 -8.25
N PRO A 128 -1.64 9.89 -8.47
CA PRO A 128 -0.82 9.85 -9.67
C PRO A 128 -0.16 8.49 -9.91
N THR A 129 0.37 7.87 -8.86
CA THR A 129 1.01 6.56 -8.96
C THR A 129 0.02 5.48 -9.38
N GLN A 130 -1.18 5.45 -8.78
CA GLN A 130 -2.23 4.51 -9.17
C GLN A 130 -2.58 4.64 -10.67
N LEU A 131 -2.74 5.88 -11.17
CA LEU A 131 -3.14 6.17 -12.54
C LEU A 131 -2.11 5.72 -13.60
N ILE A 132 -0.82 5.80 -13.27
CA ILE A 132 0.27 5.37 -14.17
C ILE A 132 0.66 3.91 -13.95
N THR A 133 0.03 3.21 -13.02
CA THR A 133 0.31 1.79 -12.69
C THR A 133 -0.98 0.96 -12.64
N ASN A 134 -1.51 0.67 -11.45
CA ASN A 134 -2.59 -0.29 -11.18
C ASN A 134 -3.91 0.04 -11.89
N LEU A 135 -4.15 1.31 -12.26
CA LEU A 135 -5.36 1.76 -12.94
C LEU A 135 -5.16 2.01 -14.43
N GLN A 136 -3.92 1.99 -14.92
CA GLN A 136 -3.56 2.43 -16.28
C GLN A 136 -4.38 1.74 -17.37
N CYS A 137 -4.70 0.47 -17.14
CA CYS A 137 -5.37 -0.40 -18.11
C CYS A 137 -6.88 -0.57 -17.88
N LEU A 138 -7.43 0.05 -16.83
CA LEU A 138 -8.87 0.01 -16.58
C LEU A 138 -9.62 0.87 -17.61
N PRO A 139 -10.69 0.34 -18.23
CA PRO A 139 -11.47 1.11 -19.20
C PRO A 139 -12.33 2.20 -18.54
N ASP A 140 -12.78 1.97 -17.30
CA ASP A 140 -13.63 2.89 -16.54
C ASP A 140 -13.42 2.67 -15.04
N PHE A 141 -13.42 3.76 -14.27
CA PHE A 141 -13.37 3.78 -12.81
C PHE A 141 -13.83 5.14 -12.31
N LEU A 142 -14.28 5.20 -11.05
CA LEU A 142 -14.66 6.46 -10.39
C LEU A 142 -13.68 6.79 -9.27
N VAL A 143 -13.38 8.07 -9.08
CA VAL A 143 -12.56 8.57 -7.97
C VAL A 143 -13.35 9.62 -7.21
N PHE A 144 -13.43 9.45 -5.89
CA PHE A 144 -14.13 10.35 -4.98
C PHE A 144 -13.19 10.87 -3.88
N SER A 145 -13.37 12.12 -3.50
CA SER A 145 -12.65 12.80 -2.43
C SER A 145 -13.61 13.59 -1.53
N ASP A 146 -13.12 14.20 -0.44
CA ASP A 146 -13.87 15.23 0.31
C ASP A 146 -13.80 16.62 -0.36
N ARG A 147 -13.46 16.69 -1.64
CA ARG A 147 -13.47 17.92 -2.43
C ARG A 147 -13.52 17.60 -3.92
N GLU A 148 -14.27 18.40 -4.66
CA GLU A 148 -14.23 18.43 -6.12
C GLU A 148 -12.84 18.88 -6.61
N GLN A 149 -12.16 18.03 -7.39
CA GLN A 149 -10.79 18.26 -7.86
C GLN A 149 -10.57 17.72 -9.27
N GLN A 150 -9.52 18.21 -9.93
CA GLN A 150 -9.11 17.76 -11.27
C GLN A 150 -7.62 17.39 -11.27
N LEU A 151 -7.30 16.19 -11.76
CA LEU A 151 -5.93 15.71 -11.96
C LEU A 151 -5.74 15.31 -13.43
N GLY A 152 -5.23 16.23 -14.25
CA GLY A 152 -5.10 16.01 -15.69
C GLY A 152 -6.46 15.71 -16.33
N ARG A 153 -6.61 14.56 -16.98
CA ARG A 153 -7.89 14.12 -17.58
C ARG A 153 -8.85 13.48 -16.58
N TRP A 154 -8.42 13.25 -15.35
CA TRP A 154 -9.19 12.52 -14.35
C TRP A 154 -9.89 13.49 -13.41
N HIS A 155 -11.20 13.33 -13.32
CA HIS A 155 -12.07 14.12 -12.46
C HIS A 155 -12.23 13.39 -11.12
N ILE A 156 -12.12 14.12 -10.02
CA ILE A 156 -12.21 13.59 -8.66
C ILE A 156 -13.42 14.23 -8.01
N HIS A 157 -14.48 13.44 -7.90
CA HIS A 157 -15.79 13.91 -7.50
C HIS A 157 -15.86 14.21 -5.99
N ASP A 158 -16.58 15.26 -5.64
CA ASP A 158 -16.93 15.53 -4.24
C ASP A 158 -17.92 14.48 -3.69
N ALA A 159 -17.44 13.63 -2.78
CA ALA A 159 -18.23 12.65 -2.06
C ALA A 159 -19.25 13.27 -1.11
N LEU A 160 -19.03 14.51 -0.69
CA LEU A 160 -19.80 15.18 0.37
C LEU A 160 -20.74 16.26 -0.18
N GLU A 161 -20.80 16.44 -1.50
CA GLU A 161 -21.68 17.40 -2.16
C GLU A 161 -23.15 17.21 -1.72
N GLY A 162 -23.61 15.96 -1.65
CA GLY A 162 -24.99 15.60 -1.29
C GLY A 162 -25.35 15.72 0.19
N VAL A 163 -24.37 15.96 1.09
CA VAL A 163 -24.66 16.14 2.53
C VAL A 163 -25.43 17.44 2.74
N SER A 164 -26.50 17.39 3.55
CA SER A 164 -27.34 18.55 3.83
C SER A 164 -26.56 19.75 4.41
N ASP A 165 -26.98 20.97 4.06
CA ASP A 165 -26.37 22.22 4.55
C ASP A 165 -26.40 22.31 6.09
N ALA A 166 -27.46 21.82 6.72
CA ALA A 166 -27.57 21.79 8.18
C ALA A 166 -26.46 20.94 8.82
N VAL A 167 -26.15 19.77 8.26
CA VAL A 167 -25.06 18.92 8.74
C VAL A 167 -23.71 19.60 8.48
N LYS A 168 -23.48 20.10 7.26
CA LYS A 168 -22.24 20.80 6.89
C LYS A 168 -21.97 22.02 7.77
N ALA A 169 -23.00 22.74 8.20
CA ALA A 169 -22.88 23.96 9.01
C ALA A 169 -22.73 23.67 10.51
N HIS A 170 -23.39 22.66 11.06
CA HIS A 170 -23.49 22.47 12.51
C HIS A 170 -22.59 21.36 13.07
N PHE A 171 -22.08 20.47 12.23
CA PHE A 171 -21.20 19.39 12.70
C PHE A 171 -19.75 19.81 12.56
N THR A 172 -19.00 19.72 13.66
CA THR A 172 -17.56 20.05 13.71
C THR A 172 -16.72 19.11 12.85
N ASP A 173 -17.24 17.92 12.53
CA ASP A 173 -16.57 17.00 11.61
C ASP A 173 -16.37 17.65 10.21
N PHE A 174 -17.22 18.62 9.83
CA PHE A 174 -17.13 19.36 8.56
C PHE A 174 -16.22 20.59 8.61
N ASP A 175 -15.56 20.87 9.74
CA ASP A 175 -14.63 22.00 9.85
C ASP A 175 -13.51 21.90 8.81
N LEU A 176 -12.98 20.69 8.60
CA LEU A 176 -11.99 20.43 7.56
C LEU A 176 -12.58 20.66 6.16
N TYR A 177 -13.77 20.14 5.86
CA TYR A 177 -14.41 20.31 4.55
C TYR A 177 -14.58 21.79 4.18
N ARG A 178 -15.04 22.62 5.12
CA ARG A 178 -15.21 24.07 4.91
C ARG A 178 -13.86 24.78 4.76
N ALA A 179 -12.89 24.46 5.62
CA ALA A 179 -11.54 25.02 5.52
C ALA A 179 -10.84 24.66 4.20
N GLN A 180 -11.06 23.43 3.72
CA GLN A 180 -10.66 23.03 2.39
C GLN A 180 -11.35 23.95 1.38
N ALA A 181 -12.68 23.99 1.30
CA ALA A 181 -13.42 24.77 0.30
C ALA A 181 -12.96 26.23 0.16
N GLU A 182 -12.65 26.90 1.27
CA GLU A 182 -12.17 28.29 1.31
C GLU A 182 -10.69 28.47 0.91
N CYS A 183 -9.91 27.38 0.83
CA CYS A 183 -8.49 27.40 0.51
C CYS A 183 -8.22 27.91 -0.93
N PRO A 184 -7.51 29.05 -1.08
CA PRO A 184 -7.14 29.58 -2.40
C PRO A 184 -5.82 29.01 -2.94
N LEU A 185 -5.13 28.16 -2.17
CA LEU A 185 -3.84 27.54 -2.52
C LEU A 185 -3.98 26.01 -2.62
N ASP A 186 -2.85 25.31 -2.71
CA ASP A 186 -2.85 23.86 -2.55
C ASP A 186 -3.27 23.46 -1.12
N GLN A 187 -3.97 22.31 -1.02
CA GLN A 187 -4.58 21.87 0.23
C GLN A 187 -3.55 21.66 1.35
N LYS A 188 -2.37 21.12 1.02
CA LYS A 188 -1.31 20.91 2.02
C LYS A 188 -0.82 22.23 2.61
N THR A 189 -0.63 23.25 1.78
CA THR A 189 -0.22 24.58 2.24
C THR A 189 -1.29 25.22 3.12
N CYS A 190 -2.55 25.21 2.70
CA CYS A 190 -3.65 25.81 3.48
C CYS A 190 -3.85 25.15 4.84
N LEU A 191 -3.66 23.83 4.93
CA LEU A 191 -3.92 23.10 6.15
C LEU A 191 -2.76 23.16 7.16
N LYS A 192 -1.65 23.84 6.84
CA LYS A 192 -0.58 24.12 7.82
C LYS A 192 -1.06 24.97 8.99
N THR A 193 -2.03 25.85 8.74
CA THR A 193 -2.62 26.73 9.77
C THR A 193 -3.97 26.23 10.26
N PHE A 194 -4.39 25.02 9.88
CA PHE A 194 -5.65 24.45 10.33
C PHE A 194 -5.63 24.28 11.86
N HIS A 195 -6.65 24.82 12.54
CA HIS A 195 -6.79 24.70 13.98
C HIS A 195 -7.24 23.28 14.36
N GLY A 196 -6.27 22.40 14.59
CA GLY A 196 -6.51 21.01 15.01
C GLY A 196 -5.53 20.04 14.37
N GLN A 197 -5.67 18.76 14.68
CA GLN A 197 -4.90 17.72 14.01
C GLN A 197 -5.59 17.34 12.71
N VAL A 198 -5.03 17.75 11.57
CA VAL A 198 -5.59 17.52 10.23
C VAL A 198 -5.95 16.05 10.02
N GLY A 199 -5.06 15.11 10.36
CA GLY A 199 -5.34 13.68 10.23
C GLY A 199 -6.56 13.20 11.03
N ARG A 200 -6.75 13.72 12.25
CA ARG A 200 -7.93 13.40 13.08
C ARG A 200 -9.20 14.01 12.49
N ALA A 201 -9.13 15.23 11.97
CA ALA A 201 -10.26 15.89 11.33
C ALA A 201 -10.64 15.18 10.01
N ALA A 202 -9.66 14.77 9.21
CA ALA A 202 -9.86 13.99 8.00
C ALA A 202 -10.56 12.66 8.30
N TRP A 203 -10.09 11.94 9.33
CA TRP A 203 -10.74 10.71 9.78
C TRP A 203 -12.19 10.94 10.26
N ALA A 204 -12.43 12.02 11.02
CA ALA A 204 -13.77 12.36 11.49
C ALA A 204 -14.73 12.72 10.34
N LEU A 205 -14.23 13.34 9.28
CA LEU A 205 -14.98 13.67 8.07
C LEU A 205 -15.21 12.44 7.16
N ASP A 206 -14.25 11.52 7.12
CA ASP A 206 -14.27 10.37 6.21
C ASP A 206 -15.52 9.48 6.37
N LYS A 207 -16.06 9.40 7.58
CA LYS A 207 -17.24 8.56 7.88
C LYS A 207 -18.51 8.93 7.10
N TYR A 208 -18.62 10.16 6.61
CA TYR A 208 -19.78 10.61 5.81
C TYR A 208 -19.66 10.20 4.34
N LYS A 209 -18.46 9.87 3.84
CA LYS A 209 -18.25 9.64 2.39
C LYS A 209 -18.91 8.35 1.88
N PHE A 210 -18.88 7.26 2.66
CA PHE A 210 -19.16 5.90 2.15
C PHE A 210 -20.54 5.75 1.49
N LEU A 211 -21.60 6.20 2.16
CA LEU A 211 -22.97 6.06 1.63
C LEU A 211 -23.25 7.04 0.50
N HIS A 212 -22.71 8.25 0.55
CA HIS A 212 -22.83 9.22 -0.53
C HIS A 212 -22.07 8.75 -1.78
N ILE A 213 -20.85 8.21 -1.63
CA ILE A 213 -20.10 7.58 -2.72
C ILE A 213 -20.89 6.42 -3.32
N LEU A 214 -21.49 5.54 -2.50
CA LEU A 214 -22.28 4.42 -3.00
C LEU A 214 -23.48 4.89 -3.84
N GLN A 215 -24.24 5.87 -3.33
CA GLN A 215 -25.38 6.43 -4.05
C GLN A 215 -24.95 7.04 -5.39
N ARG A 216 -23.93 7.90 -5.37
CA ARG A 216 -23.44 8.59 -6.57
C ARG A 216 -22.82 7.63 -7.59
N THR A 217 -22.16 6.58 -7.12
CA THR A 217 -21.66 5.49 -7.96
C THR A 217 -22.81 4.83 -8.72
N TRP A 218 -23.91 4.51 -8.05
CA TRP A 218 -25.08 3.92 -8.71
C TRP A 218 -25.70 4.87 -9.74
N GLU A 219 -25.84 6.16 -9.42
CA GLU A 219 -26.39 7.17 -10.32
C GLU A 219 -25.54 7.32 -11.59
N MET A 220 -24.22 7.27 -11.45
CA MET A 220 -23.28 7.46 -12.56
C MET A 220 -23.05 6.21 -13.39
N ARG A 221 -23.06 5.03 -12.75
CA ARG A 221 -22.73 3.73 -13.35
C ARG A 221 -23.64 2.64 -12.78
N PRO A 222 -24.95 2.65 -13.10
CA PRO A 222 -25.86 1.61 -12.64
C PRO A 222 -25.57 0.27 -13.34
N ASN A 223 -26.14 -0.81 -12.80
CA ASN A 223 -26.18 -2.15 -13.42
C ASN A 223 -24.81 -2.82 -13.66
N GLN A 224 -23.80 -2.53 -12.84
CA GLN A 224 -22.56 -3.31 -12.84
C GLN A 224 -22.77 -4.64 -12.12
N SER A 225 -22.09 -5.71 -12.56
CA SER A 225 -22.13 -7.00 -11.87
C SER A 225 -21.48 -6.88 -10.49
N TRP A 226 -20.36 -6.16 -10.43
CA TRP A 226 -19.58 -5.97 -9.22
C TRP A 226 -19.15 -4.52 -9.07
N TYR A 227 -19.34 -3.98 -7.87
CA TYR A 227 -18.78 -2.71 -7.44
C TYR A 227 -17.65 -2.98 -6.45
N LEU A 228 -16.42 -2.74 -6.89
CA LEU A 228 -15.21 -2.91 -6.11
C LEU A 228 -14.80 -1.55 -5.53
N PHE A 229 -14.76 -1.46 -4.21
CA PHE A 229 -14.35 -0.24 -3.51
C PHE A 229 -12.94 -0.41 -2.94
N GLY A 230 -12.14 0.65 -3.03
CA GLY A 230 -10.81 0.74 -2.43
C GLY A 230 -10.43 2.18 -2.11
N GLU A 231 -9.24 2.36 -1.56
CA GLU A 231 -8.65 3.67 -1.25
C GLU A 231 -7.44 3.95 -2.15
N ALA A 232 -6.98 5.21 -2.19
CA ALA A 232 -5.83 5.59 -3.02
C ALA A 232 -4.50 4.87 -2.66
N ASP A 233 -4.41 4.28 -1.46
CA ASP A 233 -3.31 3.42 -0.98
C ASP A 233 -3.72 1.93 -0.92
N THR A 234 -4.73 1.53 -1.70
CA THR A 234 -5.09 0.13 -1.93
C THR A 234 -4.53 -0.34 -3.27
N TYR A 235 -3.86 -1.49 -3.30
CA TYR A 235 -3.42 -2.13 -4.54
C TYR A 235 -4.28 -3.35 -4.84
N PHE A 236 -4.82 -3.46 -6.07
CA PHE A 236 -5.57 -4.65 -6.51
C PHE A 236 -4.74 -5.51 -7.44
N VAL A 237 -4.60 -6.80 -7.13
CA VAL A 237 -3.98 -7.77 -8.02
C VAL A 237 -5.03 -8.21 -9.04
N TRP A 238 -5.18 -7.44 -10.11
CA TRP A 238 -6.24 -7.60 -11.11
C TRP A 238 -6.33 -9.03 -11.68
N PRO A 239 -5.22 -9.68 -12.10
CA PRO A 239 -5.29 -11.05 -12.61
C PRO A 239 -5.90 -12.03 -11.60
N ASN A 240 -5.50 -11.93 -10.33
CA ASN A 240 -6.04 -12.79 -9.28
C ASN A 240 -7.53 -12.48 -9.01
N LEU A 241 -7.90 -11.19 -8.94
CA LEU A 241 -9.28 -10.78 -8.65
C LEU A 241 -10.24 -11.21 -9.75
N VAL A 242 -9.89 -10.98 -11.01
CA VAL A 242 -10.74 -11.37 -12.13
C VAL A 242 -10.83 -12.89 -12.22
N HIS A 243 -9.72 -13.62 -12.07
CA HIS A 243 -9.75 -15.08 -12.03
C HIS A 243 -10.69 -15.59 -10.93
N TRP A 244 -10.62 -15.01 -9.73
CA TRP A 244 -11.52 -15.37 -8.64
C TRP A 244 -12.99 -15.11 -8.98
N LEU A 245 -13.32 -13.92 -9.50
CA LEU A 245 -14.70 -13.56 -9.81
C LEU A 245 -15.30 -14.30 -11.01
N ARG A 246 -14.48 -14.85 -11.91
CA ARG A 246 -14.94 -15.56 -13.11
C ARG A 246 -15.00 -17.07 -12.91
N ASP A 247 -13.93 -17.64 -12.36
CA ASP A 247 -13.76 -19.08 -12.29
C ASP A 247 -14.17 -19.66 -10.93
N ARG A 248 -14.26 -18.80 -9.91
CA ARG A 248 -14.60 -19.17 -8.53
C ARG A 248 -15.54 -18.13 -7.90
N PRO A 249 -16.61 -17.73 -8.59
CA PRO A 249 -17.40 -16.58 -8.18
C PRO A 249 -17.97 -16.79 -6.78
N PRO A 250 -17.97 -15.74 -5.93
CA PRO A 250 -18.44 -15.84 -4.55
C PRO A 250 -19.96 -16.03 -4.44
N VAL A 251 -20.70 -15.75 -5.52
CA VAL A 251 -22.16 -15.96 -5.67
C VAL A 251 -22.45 -16.44 -7.09
N SER A 252 -23.60 -17.07 -7.31
CA SER A 252 -23.92 -17.64 -8.63
C SER A 252 -24.21 -16.58 -9.70
N ASP A 253 -24.98 -15.55 -9.34
CA ASP A 253 -25.28 -14.40 -10.21
C ASP A 253 -25.29 -13.12 -9.36
N PRO A 254 -24.30 -12.22 -9.53
CA PRO A 254 -24.19 -11.02 -8.72
C PRO A 254 -25.20 -9.92 -9.10
N LEU A 255 -25.94 -10.07 -10.19
CA LEU A 255 -27.07 -9.18 -10.52
C LEU A 255 -28.37 -9.65 -9.87
N VAL A 256 -28.41 -10.88 -9.34
CA VAL A 256 -29.58 -11.46 -8.67
C VAL A 256 -29.37 -11.64 -7.17
N GLU A 257 -28.18 -12.09 -6.75
CA GLU A 257 -27.87 -12.43 -5.36
C GLU A 257 -27.12 -11.30 -4.63
N PRO A 258 -27.73 -10.66 -3.61
CA PRO A 258 -27.06 -9.62 -2.83
C PRO A 258 -25.88 -10.17 -2.01
N ALA A 259 -24.69 -9.64 -2.27
CA ALA A 259 -23.47 -9.99 -1.57
C ALA A 259 -22.68 -8.74 -1.15
N TYR A 260 -22.28 -8.75 0.12
CA TYR A 260 -21.28 -7.86 0.70
C TYR A 260 -20.08 -8.70 1.12
N ILE A 261 -18.91 -8.46 0.54
CA ILE A 261 -17.73 -9.32 0.70
C ILE A 261 -16.49 -8.47 0.99
N GLY A 262 -15.62 -8.93 1.90
CA GLY A 262 -14.33 -8.30 2.14
C GLY A 262 -13.57 -8.86 3.35
N SER A 263 -12.57 -8.13 3.81
CA SER A 263 -11.86 -8.47 5.05
C SER A 263 -12.68 -8.00 6.25
N ALA A 264 -13.46 -8.91 6.84
CA ALA A 264 -14.36 -8.53 7.91
C ALA A 264 -13.66 -8.20 9.23
N ALA A 265 -14.04 -7.08 9.82
CA ALA A 265 -13.75 -6.64 11.18
C ALA A 265 -15.05 -6.54 11.99
N MET A 266 -14.93 -6.35 13.31
CA MET A 266 -16.06 -6.27 14.22
C MET A 266 -15.92 -5.03 15.10
N LEU A 267 -16.96 -4.19 15.13
CA LEU A 267 -17.02 -3.04 16.04
C LEU A 267 -18.43 -2.83 16.53
N ALA A 268 -18.58 -2.64 17.85
CA ALA A 268 -19.87 -2.46 18.52
C ALA A 268 -20.93 -3.52 18.12
N GLY A 269 -20.49 -4.77 17.92
CA GLY A 269 -21.37 -5.89 17.54
C GLY A 269 -21.82 -5.91 16.08
N ILE A 270 -21.30 -5.02 15.23
CA ILE A 270 -21.58 -4.97 13.80
C ILE A 270 -20.36 -5.51 13.04
N PRO A 271 -20.48 -6.61 12.28
CA PRO A 271 -19.44 -7.05 11.37
C PRO A 271 -19.47 -6.20 10.09
N PHE A 272 -18.30 -5.74 9.63
CA PHE A 272 -18.14 -4.88 8.46
C PHE A 272 -16.87 -5.23 7.70
N ALA A 273 -16.84 -5.04 6.38
CA ALA A 273 -15.60 -5.14 5.61
C ALA A 273 -14.73 -3.90 5.88
N HIS A 274 -13.47 -4.10 6.25
CA HIS A 274 -12.50 -3.03 6.46
C HIS A 274 -12.32 -2.23 5.16
N GLY A 275 -12.59 -0.91 5.22
CA GLY A 275 -12.63 -0.05 4.02
C GLY A 275 -11.32 -0.02 3.24
N GLY A 276 -10.18 0.10 3.94
CA GLY A 276 -8.86 0.14 3.33
C GLY A 276 -8.44 -1.18 2.67
N SER A 277 -8.86 -2.33 3.21
CA SER A 277 -8.56 -3.62 2.58
C SER A 277 -9.20 -3.77 1.20
N GLY A 278 -10.16 -2.90 0.88
CA GLY A 278 -11.07 -3.07 -0.24
C GLY A 278 -12.21 -4.01 0.09
N TYR A 279 -13.33 -3.81 -0.59
CA TYR A 279 -14.53 -4.62 -0.44
C TYR A 279 -15.35 -4.64 -1.72
N LEU A 280 -16.18 -5.67 -1.84
CA LEU A 280 -16.96 -5.96 -3.03
C LEU A 280 -18.45 -5.96 -2.69
N LEU A 281 -19.24 -5.25 -3.49
CA LEU A 281 -20.69 -5.28 -3.46
C LEU A 281 -21.21 -5.84 -4.78
N SER A 282 -22.09 -6.83 -4.71
CA SER A 282 -22.83 -7.32 -5.89
C SER A 282 -23.71 -6.21 -6.46
N GLY A 283 -23.93 -6.22 -7.78
CA GLY A 283 -24.89 -5.32 -8.42
C GLY A 283 -26.29 -5.38 -7.84
N ALA A 284 -26.75 -6.58 -7.45
CA ALA A 284 -28.02 -6.78 -6.76
C ALA A 284 -28.10 -5.97 -5.47
N LEU A 285 -27.10 -6.09 -4.59
CA LEU A 285 -27.05 -5.36 -3.33
C LEU A 285 -27.09 -3.85 -3.53
N VAL A 286 -26.29 -3.30 -4.46
CA VAL A 286 -26.27 -1.84 -4.70
C VAL A 286 -27.62 -1.36 -5.23
N ARG A 287 -28.18 -2.05 -6.22
CA ARG A 287 -29.52 -1.75 -6.75
C ARG A 287 -30.58 -1.79 -5.66
N ASP A 288 -30.58 -2.82 -4.82
CA ASP A 288 -31.61 -3.01 -3.80
C ASP A 288 -31.48 -1.98 -2.66
N LEU A 289 -30.26 -1.49 -2.39
CA LEU A 289 -30.01 -0.50 -1.34
C LEU A 289 -30.32 0.95 -1.79
N VAL A 290 -29.81 1.36 -2.96
CA VAL A 290 -29.87 2.76 -3.42
C VAL A 290 -30.55 2.94 -4.78
N GLY A 291 -30.87 1.87 -5.50
CA GLY A 291 -31.34 1.96 -6.88
C GLY A 291 -32.84 2.12 -7.08
N ALA A 292 -33.65 1.97 -6.03
CA ALA A 292 -35.07 2.24 -6.11
C ALA A 292 -35.33 3.76 -6.16
N ASP A 293 -36.22 4.20 -7.04
CA ASP A 293 -36.58 5.63 -7.18
C ASP A 293 -37.59 6.08 -6.11
N THR A 294 -37.27 5.80 -4.84
CA THR A 294 -38.10 6.12 -3.67
C THR A 294 -37.43 7.15 -2.78
N GLU A 295 -38.23 7.90 -2.02
CA GLU A 295 -37.71 8.87 -1.05
C GLU A 295 -36.75 8.22 -0.04
N SER A 296 -37.05 6.99 0.42
CA SER A 296 -36.19 6.29 1.38
C SER A 296 -34.82 5.93 0.79
N SER A 297 -34.75 5.63 -0.51
CA SER A 297 -33.49 5.28 -1.19
C SER A 297 -32.71 6.55 -1.56
N ARG A 298 -33.38 7.56 -2.11
CA ARG A 298 -32.74 8.85 -2.47
C ARG A 298 -32.18 9.59 -1.26
N ASN A 299 -32.84 9.49 -0.12
CA ASN A 299 -32.44 10.15 1.12
C ASN A 299 -31.60 9.23 2.04
N LEU A 300 -31.17 8.06 1.57
CA LEU A 300 -30.47 7.08 2.41
C LEU A 300 -29.23 7.68 3.08
N PRO A 301 -28.26 8.32 2.38
CA PRO A 301 -27.06 8.82 3.04
C PRO A 301 -27.35 9.87 4.12
N ASN A 302 -28.23 10.84 3.85
CA ASN A 302 -28.62 11.87 4.82
C ASN A 302 -29.22 11.30 6.12
N VAL A 303 -29.98 10.21 6.04
CA VAL A 303 -30.51 9.52 7.24
C VAL A 303 -29.38 8.98 8.11
N TYR A 304 -28.29 8.50 7.49
CA TYR A 304 -27.14 7.96 8.19
C TYR A 304 -26.10 9.01 8.57
N ASP A 305 -26.07 10.18 7.92
CA ASP A 305 -25.22 11.32 8.33
C ASP A 305 -25.52 11.74 9.78
N ILE A 306 -26.79 11.81 10.16
CA ILE A 306 -27.19 12.11 11.54
C ILE A 306 -26.69 11.03 12.52
N LYS A 307 -26.73 9.76 12.12
CA LYS A 307 -26.23 8.63 12.92
C LYS A 307 -24.70 8.64 13.02
N ALA A 308 -24.01 9.09 11.98
CA ALA A 308 -22.55 9.06 11.88
C ALA A 308 -21.84 9.89 12.96
N ARG A 309 -22.49 10.92 13.51
CA ARG A 309 -21.95 11.71 14.62
C ARG A 309 -21.49 10.85 15.81
N GLY A 310 -22.23 9.79 16.14
CA GLY A 310 -21.94 8.88 17.25
C GLY A 310 -21.11 7.64 16.88
N HIS A 311 -20.61 7.54 15.66
CA HIS A 311 -19.86 6.37 15.16
C HIS A 311 -18.44 6.77 14.76
N CYS A 312 -17.51 5.81 14.79
CA CYS A 312 -16.11 6.08 14.50
C CYS A 312 -15.77 6.12 13.02
N CYS A 313 -16.49 5.34 12.20
CA CYS A 313 -15.94 4.81 10.96
C CYS A 313 -17.03 4.67 9.89
N GLY A 314 -16.71 5.05 8.65
CA GLY A 314 -17.66 5.05 7.54
C GLY A 314 -17.93 3.68 6.94
N ASP A 315 -16.96 2.77 6.97
CA ASP A 315 -17.11 1.37 6.56
C ASP A 315 -18.09 0.61 7.49
N GLN A 316 -17.98 0.84 8.80
CA GLN A 316 -18.99 0.37 9.76
C GLN A 316 -20.36 0.98 9.48
N MET A 317 -20.44 2.25 9.08
CA MET A 317 -21.71 2.92 8.76
C MET A 317 -22.38 2.31 7.52
N LEU A 318 -21.60 2.00 6.48
CA LEU A 318 -22.06 1.28 5.31
C LEU A 318 -22.63 -0.09 5.70
N ALA A 319 -21.88 -0.88 6.48
CA ALA A 319 -22.34 -2.18 6.96
C ALA A 319 -23.62 -2.08 7.79
N LYS A 320 -23.73 -1.06 8.65
CA LYS A 320 -24.93 -0.77 9.43
C LYS A 320 -26.13 -0.50 8.52
N ALA A 321 -25.95 0.30 7.47
CA ALA A 321 -27.02 0.57 6.50
C ALA A 321 -27.44 -0.70 5.74
N ILE A 322 -26.48 -1.48 5.23
CA ILE A 322 -26.74 -2.76 4.55
C ILE A 322 -27.51 -3.71 5.47
N LEU A 323 -27.06 -3.86 6.73
CA LEU A 323 -27.68 -4.75 7.69
C LEU A 323 -29.10 -4.29 8.06
N GLU A 324 -29.30 -3.01 8.37
CA GLU A 324 -30.61 -2.48 8.76
C GLU A 324 -31.63 -2.55 7.62
N ARG A 325 -31.20 -2.29 6.38
CA ARG A 325 -32.10 -2.20 5.22
C ARG A 325 -32.33 -3.54 4.53
N LEU A 326 -31.29 -4.35 4.35
CA LEU A 326 -31.34 -5.55 3.52
C LEU A 326 -31.09 -6.85 4.30
N ARG A 327 -30.70 -6.78 5.58
CA ARG A 327 -30.34 -7.94 6.40
C ARG A 327 -29.19 -8.78 5.82
N VAL A 328 -28.38 -8.18 4.96
CA VAL A 328 -27.15 -8.79 4.44
C VAL A 328 -26.00 -8.49 5.39
N LYS A 329 -25.17 -9.51 5.64
CA LYS A 329 -23.95 -9.39 6.45
C LYS A 329 -22.72 -9.53 5.58
N VAL A 330 -21.60 -8.99 6.04
CA VAL A 330 -20.31 -9.17 5.37
C VAL A 330 -19.94 -10.65 5.32
N GLN A 331 -19.46 -11.08 4.15
CA GLN A 331 -18.85 -12.37 3.93
C GLN A 331 -17.33 -12.21 4.02
N HIS A 332 -16.72 -12.96 4.92
CA HIS A 332 -15.31 -12.81 5.25
C HIS A 332 -14.43 -13.62 4.29
N VAL A 333 -13.44 -12.96 3.70
CA VAL A 333 -12.52 -13.56 2.72
C VAL A 333 -11.04 -13.26 2.99
N HIS A 334 -10.68 -12.81 4.20
CA HIS A 334 -9.27 -12.63 4.57
C HIS A 334 -8.50 -13.96 4.48
N PRO A 335 -7.24 -13.96 3.96
CA PRO A 335 -6.40 -12.81 3.67
C PRO A 335 -6.44 -12.36 2.20
N MET A 336 -7.40 -12.85 1.40
CA MET A 336 -7.46 -12.50 -0.03
C MET A 336 -7.66 -10.99 -0.20
N PHE A 337 -8.66 -10.43 0.47
CA PHE A 337 -8.69 -9.01 0.76
C PHE A 337 -7.90 -8.76 2.06
N ASN A 338 -6.90 -7.88 2.02
CA ASN A 338 -6.00 -7.69 3.15
C ASN A 338 -5.73 -6.21 3.46
N GLY A 339 -5.67 -5.90 4.76
CA GLY A 339 -5.32 -4.58 5.28
C GLY A 339 -3.80 -4.38 5.45
N GLU A 340 -3.02 -5.41 5.16
CA GLU A 340 -1.57 -5.42 5.30
C GLU A 340 -0.88 -5.24 3.93
N LYS A 341 0.39 -4.86 3.96
CA LYS A 341 1.28 -4.78 2.78
C LYS A 341 2.40 -5.80 2.86
N PRO A 342 3.22 -6.01 1.80
CA PRO A 342 4.27 -7.03 1.82
C PRO A 342 5.19 -6.98 3.05
N ALA A 343 5.53 -5.77 3.54
CA ALA A 343 6.37 -5.61 4.73
C ALA A 343 5.70 -6.11 6.02
N THR A 344 4.37 -6.03 6.14
CA THR A 344 3.63 -6.33 7.37
C THR A 344 2.83 -7.63 7.30
N PHE A 345 2.84 -8.31 6.15
CA PHE A 345 2.17 -9.59 5.98
C PHE A 345 2.68 -10.67 6.95
N PRO A 346 1.76 -11.38 7.64
CA PRO A 346 2.11 -12.47 8.53
C PRO A 346 2.46 -13.73 7.74
N TYR A 347 3.66 -13.78 7.15
CA TYR A 347 4.15 -14.96 6.45
C TYR A 347 4.35 -16.13 7.42
N GLY A 348 3.97 -17.33 7.01
CA GLY A 348 4.09 -18.54 7.83
C GLY A 348 2.88 -19.45 7.69
N HIS A 349 2.58 -20.20 8.76
CA HIS A 349 1.62 -21.30 8.76
C HIS A 349 0.24 -20.99 8.15
N THR A 350 -0.30 -19.80 8.44
CA THR A 350 -1.70 -19.49 8.17
C THR A 350 -1.96 -19.13 6.71
N HIS A 351 -1.08 -18.33 6.09
CA HIS A 351 -1.41 -17.66 4.83
C HIS A 351 -0.40 -17.85 3.70
N TRP A 352 0.63 -18.68 3.88
CA TRP A 352 1.71 -18.89 2.89
C TRP A 352 1.22 -19.19 1.46
N CYS A 353 0.18 -20.02 1.34
CA CYS A 353 -0.39 -20.46 0.05
C CYS A 353 -1.74 -19.80 -0.26
N ASP A 354 -2.13 -18.76 0.50
CA ASP A 354 -3.35 -18.02 0.22
C ASP A 354 -3.08 -17.01 -0.91
N PRO A 355 -4.00 -16.86 -1.89
CA PRO A 355 -3.88 -15.86 -2.93
C PRO A 355 -4.13 -14.45 -2.39
N VAL A 356 -3.55 -13.44 -3.05
CA VAL A 356 -3.71 -12.02 -2.68
C VAL A 356 -4.55 -11.31 -3.73
N LEU A 357 -5.67 -10.71 -3.33
CA LEU A 357 -6.54 -9.89 -4.19
C LEU A 357 -6.28 -8.40 -3.97
N SER A 358 -6.03 -8.00 -2.73
CA SER A 358 -5.72 -6.61 -2.39
C SER A 358 -4.76 -6.49 -1.22
N MET A 359 -4.08 -5.33 -1.18
CA MET A 359 -3.21 -4.87 -0.11
C MET A 359 -3.55 -3.43 0.23
N HIS A 360 -3.35 -3.01 1.48
CA HIS A 360 -3.59 -1.65 1.96
C HIS A 360 -2.35 -1.08 2.66
N HIS A 361 -2.40 0.22 2.99
CA HIS A 361 -1.26 1.00 3.48
C HIS A 361 -0.07 0.99 2.52
N MET A 362 -0.37 0.86 1.22
CA MET A 362 0.62 0.84 0.15
C MET A 362 1.06 2.28 -0.13
N GLU A 363 2.31 2.59 0.17
CA GLU A 363 2.89 3.87 -0.24
C GLU A 363 3.09 3.89 -1.77
N PRO A 364 3.25 5.06 -2.39
CA PRO A 364 3.53 5.16 -3.83
C PRO A 364 4.68 4.25 -4.31
N GLU A 365 5.73 4.09 -3.50
CA GLU A 365 6.84 3.19 -3.82
C GLU A 365 6.42 1.71 -3.77
N ASP A 366 5.60 1.32 -2.79
CA ASP A 366 5.05 -0.04 -2.68
C ASP A 366 4.17 -0.38 -3.90
N ILE A 367 3.30 0.55 -4.33
CA ILE A 367 2.42 0.41 -5.51
C ILE A 367 3.26 0.23 -6.77
N SER A 368 4.25 1.11 -6.98
CA SER A 368 5.12 1.07 -8.16
C SER A 368 5.92 -0.23 -8.23
N ALA A 369 6.52 -0.64 -7.11
CA ALA A 369 7.30 -1.87 -7.02
C ALA A 369 6.42 -3.11 -7.28
N LEU A 370 5.21 -3.14 -6.73
CA LEU A 370 4.31 -4.27 -6.96
C LEU A 370 3.80 -4.34 -8.40
N TRP A 371 3.50 -3.19 -9.02
CA TRP A 371 3.16 -3.13 -10.43
C TRP A 371 4.31 -3.64 -11.30
N GLN A 372 5.55 -3.20 -11.04
CA GLN A 372 6.73 -3.67 -11.77
C GLN A 372 6.94 -5.18 -11.59
N TYR A 373 6.71 -5.72 -10.40
CA TYR A 373 6.72 -7.16 -10.16
C TYR A 373 5.71 -7.88 -11.05
N GLU A 374 4.46 -7.40 -11.14
CA GLU A 374 3.47 -7.99 -12.05
C GLU A 374 3.90 -7.92 -13.52
N GLN A 375 4.51 -6.81 -13.95
CA GLN A 375 4.95 -6.65 -15.33
C GLN A 375 6.17 -7.51 -15.71
N THR A 376 6.98 -7.92 -14.73
CA THR A 376 8.30 -8.53 -14.97
C THR A 376 8.45 -9.92 -14.39
N ARG A 377 7.48 -10.42 -13.62
CA ARG A 377 7.55 -11.76 -13.03
C ARG A 377 7.67 -12.84 -14.11
N LEU A 378 8.47 -13.87 -13.81
CA LEU A 378 8.74 -14.98 -14.72
C LEU A 378 7.66 -16.08 -14.67
N ASP A 379 6.83 -16.05 -13.64
CA ASP A 379 5.72 -16.98 -13.42
C ASP A 379 4.39 -16.25 -13.63
N ASN A 380 3.49 -16.80 -14.44
CA ASN A 380 2.17 -16.23 -14.72
C ASN A 380 1.04 -16.87 -13.89
N SER A 381 1.36 -17.71 -12.89
CA SER A 381 0.38 -18.28 -11.97
C SER A 381 -0.28 -17.21 -11.09
N THR A 382 -1.37 -17.59 -10.41
CA THR A 382 -1.93 -16.80 -9.30
C THR A 382 -0.84 -16.33 -8.33
N ILE A 383 -0.82 -15.04 -7.99
CA ILE A 383 0.11 -14.50 -6.99
C ILE A 383 -0.32 -14.97 -5.60
N LEU A 384 0.54 -15.72 -4.93
CA LEU A 384 0.36 -16.15 -3.55
C LEU A 384 1.17 -15.29 -2.60
N MET A 385 0.83 -15.33 -1.31
CA MET A 385 1.59 -14.60 -0.30
C MET A 385 3.07 -15.01 -0.28
N LYS A 386 3.41 -16.30 -0.48
CA LYS A 386 4.81 -16.75 -0.57
C LYS A 386 5.60 -16.04 -1.68
N ASP A 387 4.95 -15.68 -2.79
CA ASP A 387 5.64 -15.08 -3.92
C ASP A 387 6.04 -13.63 -3.58
N LEU A 388 5.19 -12.94 -2.82
CA LEU A 388 5.49 -11.60 -2.28
C LEU A 388 6.59 -11.64 -1.21
N TYR A 389 6.66 -12.71 -0.41
CA TYR A 389 7.79 -12.92 0.50
C TYR A 389 9.12 -12.97 -0.27
N TYR A 390 9.21 -13.81 -1.30
CA TYR A 390 10.43 -13.93 -2.08
C TYR A 390 10.77 -12.66 -2.85
N ALA A 391 9.77 -12.00 -3.44
CA ALA A 391 9.98 -10.80 -4.25
C ALA A 391 10.38 -9.57 -3.42
N PHE A 392 9.84 -9.41 -2.20
CA PHE A 392 9.97 -8.14 -1.47
C PHE A 392 10.67 -8.22 -0.12
N ILE A 393 10.75 -9.42 0.49
CA ILE A 393 11.08 -9.58 1.91
C ILE A 393 12.32 -10.44 2.15
N ALA A 394 12.42 -11.59 1.49
CA ALA A 394 13.43 -12.61 1.78
C ALA A 394 14.86 -12.05 1.83
N ASN A 395 15.24 -11.20 0.88
CA ASN A 395 16.58 -10.61 0.80
C ASN A 395 16.83 -9.44 1.77
N LYS A 396 15.78 -8.88 2.39
CA LYS A 396 15.86 -7.80 3.39
C LYS A 396 15.89 -8.34 4.82
N MET A 397 15.58 -9.62 4.99
CA MET A 397 15.54 -10.29 6.29
C MET A 397 16.95 -10.57 6.79
N ILE A 398 17.26 -10.03 7.96
CA ILE A 398 18.52 -10.21 8.68
C ILE A 398 18.22 -10.67 10.09
N ASN A 399 19.22 -11.12 10.85
CA ASN A 399 18.98 -11.66 12.20
C ASN A 399 18.44 -10.60 13.17
N TYR A 400 18.85 -9.34 13.02
CA TYR A 400 18.57 -8.29 13.99
C TYR A 400 18.53 -6.88 13.37
N ARG A 401 17.63 -6.03 13.88
CA ARG A 401 17.54 -4.60 13.60
C ARG A 401 17.24 -3.81 14.87
N ALA A 402 17.98 -2.72 15.06
CA ALA A 402 17.66 -1.66 16.02
C ALA A 402 16.72 -0.61 15.40
N HIS A 403 16.02 0.15 16.23
CA HIS A 403 15.00 1.13 15.84
C HIS A 403 13.94 0.56 14.91
N TRP A 404 13.52 -0.67 15.22
CA TRP A 404 12.69 -1.47 14.31
C TRP A 404 11.65 -2.26 15.08
N ASP A 405 10.41 -2.24 14.60
CA ASP A 405 9.30 -3.04 15.09
C ASP A 405 8.85 -4.01 14.00
N ASN A 406 9.21 -5.29 14.14
CA ASN A 406 8.75 -6.37 13.25
C ASN A 406 7.29 -6.78 13.54
N LEU A 407 6.58 -6.07 14.41
CA LEU A 407 5.18 -6.30 14.78
C LEU A 407 4.96 -7.66 15.45
N SER A 408 5.97 -8.15 16.19
CA SER A 408 5.85 -9.38 16.95
C SER A 408 4.97 -9.19 18.19
N ASP A 409 3.82 -9.87 18.27
CA ASP A 409 2.84 -9.68 19.35
C ASP A 409 1.97 -10.90 19.71
N ASP A 410 2.29 -12.12 19.25
CA ASP A 410 1.47 -13.30 19.55
C ASP A 410 1.55 -13.73 21.01
N VAL A 411 2.77 -13.79 21.56
CA VAL A 411 3.05 -14.16 22.96
C VAL A 411 4.07 -13.18 23.52
N CYS A 412 3.77 -12.57 24.66
CA CYS A 412 4.66 -11.64 25.33
C CYS A 412 5.13 -12.16 26.69
N TYR A 413 6.34 -11.72 27.05
CA TYR A 413 7.08 -11.97 28.27
C TYR A 413 7.48 -10.61 28.84
N ILE A 414 6.74 -10.18 29.84
CA ILE A 414 6.79 -8.84 30.42
C ILE A 414 7.56 -8.88 31.74
N ASP A 415 8.38 -7.85 31.96
CA ASP A 415 9.08 -7.60 33.21
C ASP A 415 8.11 -7.64 34.42
N PRO A 416 8.46 -8.35 35.50
CA PRO A 416 7.62 -8.42 36.68
C PRO A 416 7.47 -7.10 37.45
N ASP A 417 8.26 -6.07 37.16
CA ASP A 417 8.15 -4.74 37.74
C ASP A 417 6.73 -4.17 37.53
N PRO A 418 5.98 -3.88 38.62
CA PRO A 418 4.67 -3.26 38.55
C PRO A 418 4.66 -1.92 37.79
N ALA A 419 5.76 -1.16 37.81
CA ALA A 419 5.85 0.10 37.07
C ALA A 419 5.72 -0.15 35.56
N ILE A 420 6.43 -1.15 35.02
CA ILE A 420 6.33 -1.53 33.60
C ILE A 420 4.94 -2.09 33.32
N PHE A 421 4.51 -3.10 34.08
CA PHE A 421 3.25 -3.81 33.81
C PHE A 421 2.04 -2.87 33.80
N ASN A 422 1.96 -1.91 34.74
CA ASN A 422 0.81 -1.02 34.85
C ASN A 422 0.69 -0.05 33.66
N HIS A 423 1.82 0.35 33.05
CA HIS A 423 1.86 1.25 31.90
C HIS A 423 1.58 0.58 30.55
N LEU A 424 1.51 -0.75 30.49
CA LEU A 424 1.17 -1.47 29.26
C LEU A 424 -0.33 -1.40 28.93
N ASP A 425 -0.64 -1.39 27.64
CA ASP A 425 -2.02 -1.50 27.18
C ASP A 425 -2.63 -2.88 27.47
N ASP A 426 -3.96 -2.95 27.50
CA ASP A 426 -4.67 -4.19 27.81
C ASP A 426 -4.46 -5.29 26.77
N LYS A 427 -4.16 -4.93 25.50
CA LYS A 427 -3.88 -5.93 24.46
C LYS A 427 -2.58 -6.66 24.80
N MET A 428 -1.51 -5.94 25.12
CA MET A 428 -0.22 -6.54 25.52
C MET A 428 -0.36 -7.37 26.79
N LYS A 429 -1.09 -6.87 27.80
CA LYS A 429 -1.35 -7.64 29.04
C LYS A 429 -2.05 -8.98 28.76
N ARG A 430 -3.02 -9.01 27.83
CA ARG A 430 -3.69 -10.27 27.41
C ARG A 430 -2.78 -11.23 26.64
N ARG A 431 -1.69 -10.75 26.04
CA ARG A 431 -0.69 -11.57 25.32
C ARG A 431 0.37 -12.16 26.25
N GLN A 432 0.39 -11.76 27.52
CA GLN A 432 1.31 -12.32 28.50
C GLN A 432 1.05 -13.81 28.71
N LYS A 433 2.08 -14.65 28.52
CA LYS A 433 2.02 -16.05 28.90
C LYS A 433 1.89 -16.17 30.43
N LYS A 434 1.04 -17.07 30.93
CA LYS A 434 0.84 -17.26 32.37
C LYS A 434 2.18 -17.56 33.05
N ARG A 435 2.45 -16.90 34.18
CA ARG A 435 3.73 -17.03 34.91
C ARG A 435 4.06 -18.48 35.32
N SER A 436 3.03 -19.27 35.63
CA SER A 436 3.16 -20.70 35.96
C SER A 436 3.68 -21.55 34.79
N ASP A 437 3.48 -21.09 33.56
CA ASP A 437 3.73 -21.86 32.35
C ASP A 437 5.05 -21.45 31.67
N LEU A 438 5.78 -20.51 32.28
CA LEU A 438 7.08 -20.03 31.78
C LEU A 438 8.18 -21.03 32.11
N ASN A 439 8.93 -21.44 31.09
CA ASN A 439 10.19 -22.16 31.29
C ASN A 439 11.32 -21.21 31.74
N ARG A 440 12.52 -21.75 32.02
CA ARG A 440 13.66 -20.95 32.50
C ARG A 440 14.05 -19.81 31.55
N ILE A 441 14.08 -20.06 30.25
CA ILE A 441 14.46 -19.08 29.22
C ILE A 441 13.38 -17.98 29.11
N GLU A 442 12.12 -18.39 29.08
CA GLU A 442 10.97 -17.49 28.98
C GLU A 442 10.85 -16.56 30.19
N LYS A 443 11.23 -17.02 31.38
CA LYS A 443 11.28 -16.17 32.60
C LYS A 443 12.26 -15.01 32.44
N GLU A 444 13.31 -15.17 31.64
CA GLU A 444 14.37 -14.19 31.46
C GLU A 444 14.23 -13.37 30.18
N ALA A 445 13.30 -13.74 29.30
CA ALA A 445 13.11 -13.13 27.98
C ALA A 445 12.95 -11.60 28.00
N HIS A 446 12.37 -11.06 29.08
CA HIS A 446 12.17 -9.62 29.28
C HIS A 446 13.44 -8.84 29.67
N LYS A 447 14.57 -9.50 29.95
CA LYS A 447 15.78 -8.82 30.44
C LYS A 447 16.52 -8.05 29.35
N SER A 448 16.55 -8.58 28.12
CA SER A 448 17.22 -7.94 26.98
C SER A 448 16.79 -8.56 25.65
N VAL A 449 17.18 -7.94 24.54
CA VAL A 449 16.97 -8.51 23.19
C VAL A 449 17.62 -9.89 23.03
N ALA A 450 18.80 -10.12 23.63
CA ALA A 450 19.49 -11.39 23.56
C ALA A 450 18.73 -12.50 24.31
N HIS A 451 18.17 -12.17 25.48
CA HIS A 451 17.29 -13.12 26.19
C HIS A 451 15.99 -13.38 25.42
N CYS A 452 15.46 -12.35 24.76
CA CYS A 452 14.27 -12.48 23.92
C CYS A 452 14.53 -13.40 22.71
N ALA A 453 15.70 -13.28 22.06
CA ALA A 453 16.13 -14.15 20.95
C ALA A 453 16.18 -15.63 21.34
N LYS A 454 16.70 -15.92 22.55
CA LYS A 454 16.79 -17.30 23.07
C LYS A 454 15.44 -18.01 23.13
N VAL A 455 14.33 -17.28 23.25
CA VAL A 455 12.99 -17.90 23.23
C VAL A 455 12.73 -18.62 21.91
N CYS A 456 13.12 -18.01 20.78
CA CYS A 456 12.99 -18.66 19.48
C CYS A 456 14.07 -19.71 19.23
N GLU A 457 15.33 -19.41 19.60
CA GLU A 457 16.46 -20.32 19.36
C GLU A 457 16.32 -21.66 20.10
N TYR A 458 15.76 -21.62 21.31
CA TYR A 458 15.59 -22.81 22.15
C TYR A 458 14.21 -23.45 22.03
N GLU A 459 13.38 -23.02 21.08
CA GLU A 459 12.09 -23.65 20.86
C GLU A 459 12.28 -25.13 20.49
N GLY A 460 11.74 -26.02 21.33
CA GLY A 460 11.82 -27.47 21.13
C GLY A 460 13.14 -28.12 21.51
N LEU A 461 14.07 -27.38 22.12
CA LEU A 461 15.28 -27.95 22.73
C LEU A 461 15.04 -28.37 24.19
N PRO A 462 15.76 -29.39 24.70
CA PRO A 462 15.74 -29.71 26.12
C PRO A 462 16.27 -28.52 26.91
N VAL A 463 15.44 -27.93 27.76
CA VAL A 463 15.87 -26.90 28.71
C VAL A 463 16.34 -27.62 29.98
N ASP A 464 17.32 -28.50 29.85
CA ASP A 464 17.90 -29.21 30.99
C ASP A 464 18.71 -28.22 31.87
N PRO A 465 18.83 -28.48 33.19
CA PRO A 465 19.50 -27.58 34.11
C PRO A 465 21.01 -27.70 33.92
N VAL A 466 21.61 -26.85 33.09
CA VAL A 466 23.07 -26.69 33.07
C VAL A 466 23.44 -25.62 34.09
N GLU A 467 24.06 -26.06 35.19
CA GLU A 467 24.75 -25.19 36.14
C GLU A 467 25.93 -24.51 35.44
N ASN A 468 26.03 -23.19 35.61
CA ASN A 468 27.22 -22.38 35.46
C ASN A 468 27.92 -22.41 34.08
N GLU A 469 27.35 -21.72 33.09
CA GLU A 469 28.18 -20.95 32.17
C GLU A 469 27.94 -19.47 32.45
N ALA A 470 28.99 -18.79 32.92
CA ALA A 470 28.97 -17.38 33.23
C ALA A 470 28.54 -16.58 31.99
N GLU A 471 27.46 -15.82 32.14
CA GLU A 471 26.97 -14.87 31.15
C GLU A 471 28.05 -13.81 30.87
N ASN A 472 28.58 -13.80 29.64
CA ASN A 472 29.29 -12.63 29.11
C ASN A 472 28.36 -11.93 28.10
N PRO A 473 27.65 -10.85 28.50
CA PRO A 473 26.71 -10.16 27.63
C PRO A 473 27.35 -9.44 26.43
N ASP A 474 28.69 -9.35 26.35
CA ASP A 474 29.40 -8.58 25.32
C ASP A 474 29.74 -9.33 24.03
N ILE A 475 29.47 -10.65 23.95
CA ILE A 475 29.84 -11.44 22.75
C ILE A 475 28.78 -11.29 21.63
N TRP A 476 27.50 -11.10 21.98
CA TRP A 476 26.44 -10.99 20.97
C TRP A 476 26.51 -9.69 20.17
N THR A 477 26.90 -8.58 20.81
CA THR A 477 27.13 -7.27 20.18
C THR A 477 28.32 -7.29 19.20
N GLN A 478 29.35 -8.08 19.47
CA GLN A 478 30.52 -8.23 18.60
C GLN A 478 30.23 -9.13 17.39
N GLN A 479 29.39 -10.16 17.53
CA GLN A 479 29.13 -11.14 16.46
C GLN A 479 28.06 -10.68 15.45
N HIS A 480 27.27 -9.66 15.77
CA HIS A 480 26.18 -9.15 14.95
C HIS A 480 26.26 -7.65 14.57
N GLY A 481 27.44 -7.04 14.70
CA GLY A 481 27.82 -5.83 13.95
C GLY A 481 27.10 -4.54 14.38
N LEU A 482 27.28 -4.11 15.63
CA LEU A 482 27.11 -2.71 16.01
C LEU A 482 28.49 -2.06 16.18
N HIS A 483 29.11 -1.63 15.08
CA HIS A 483 30.19 -0.65 15.17
C HIS A 483 29.56 0.75 15.17
N GLY A 484 29.65 1.42 16.32
CA GLY A 484 29.44 2.86 16.37
C GLY A 484 30.67 3.54 15.78
N ASP A 485 30.50 4.23 14.65
CA ASP A 485 31.47 5.19 14.15
C ASP A 485 31.57 6.34 15.16
N GLN A 486 32.54 6.25 16.06
CA GLN A 486 33.09 7.41 16.75
C GLN A 486 34.47 7.65 16.18
N ASP A 487 34.54 8.48 15.13
CA ASP A 487 35.69 9.34 14.85
C ASP A 487 35.32 10.36 13.76
N ALA A 488 34.75 11.48 14.19
CA ALA A 488 34.66 12.68 13.36
C ALA A 488 34.76 13.92 14.28
N ASN A 489 35.99 14.23 14.70
CA ASN A 489 36.34 15.57 15.16
C ASN A 489 37.84 15.83 14.96
N SER A 490 38.21 16.20 13.74
CA SER A 490 39.29 17.16 13.52
C SER A 490 39.12 17.81 12.16
N ALA A 491 38.58 19.03 12.18
CA ALA A 491 38.71 19.94 11.05
C ALA A 491 40.16 20.44 10.96
N PRO A 492 40.70 20.59 9.74
CA PRO A 492 41.57 21.72 9.49
C PRO A 492 41.03 22.59 8.35
N ARG A 493 41.30 23.88 8.51
CA ARG A 493 40.92 25.00 7.65
C ARG A 493 41.55 24.87 6.26
N ASN A 494 40.76 25.20 5.24
CA ASN A 494 41.24 25.47 3.89
C ASN A 494 42.13 26.74 3.88
N ASN A 495 43.25 26.65 3.19
CA ASN A 495 43.72 27.67 2.25
C ASN A 495 44.61 27.00 1.18
N PRO A 496 44.49 27.38 -0.11
CA PRO A 496 45.18 26.72 -1.20
C PRO A 496 46.44 27.48 -1.63
N THR A 497 47.52 26.77 -1.95
CA THR A 497 48.57 27.26 -2.86
C THR A 497 49.36 26.08 -3.45
N GLU A 498 49.28 25.99 -4.78
CA GLU A 498 50.33 25.71 -5.78
C GLU A 498 51.47 24.70 -5.51
N GLY A 499 51.72 23.81 -6.47
CA GLY A 499 53.07 23.21 -6.66
C GLY A 499 53.12 21.78 -7.21
N GLU A 500 53.15 21.66 -8.54
CA GLU A 500 54.03 20.79 -9.36
C GLU A 500 54.41 19.33 -8.96
N ALA A 501 54.07 18.43 -9.90
CA ALA A 501 54.94 17.52 -10.66
C ALA A 501 55.64 16.28 -10.05
N ALA A 502 55.51 15.18 -10.83
CA ALA A 502 56.38 13.99 -10.97
C ALA A 502 56.47 13.06 -9.74
N GLY A 503 56.57 11.73 -9.83
CA GLY A 503 56.89 10.80 -10.90
C GLY A 503 57.59 9.60 -10.25
N ALA A 504 57.33 8.40 -10.79
CA ALA A 504 58.18 7.21 -10.72
C ALA A 504 58.21 6.31 -9.45
N SER A 505 57.69 5.09 -9.65
CA SER A 505 58.32 3.77 -9.41
C SER A 505 59.11 3.48 -8.12
N GLY A 506 58.76 2.35 -7.47
CA GLY A 506 59.71 1.60 -6.64
C GLY A 506 59.06 0.58 -5.68
N SER A 507 58.90 -0.68 -6.12
CA SER A 507 59.15 -1.83 -5.24
C SER A 507 60.64 -2.23 -5.41
N PRO A 508 61.25 -3.11 -4.59
CA PRO A 508 60.78 -3.89 -3.44
C PRO A 508 61.68 -3.66 -2.19
N SER A 509 61.46 -4.29 -1.03
CA SER A 509 62.30 -5.44 -0.62
C SER A 509 61.90 -5.98 0.75
N LEU A 510 61.99 -7.31 0.82
CA LEU A 510 61.98 -8.18 1.98
C LEU A 510 63.06 -7.80 3.01
N VAL A 511 62.72 -7.89 4.31
CA VAL A 511 63.68 -8.25 5.35
C VAL A 511 63.03 -9.27 6.29
N ASN A 512 63.62 -10.46 6.28
CA ASN A 512 63.45 -11.53 7.23
C ASN A 512 64.38 -11.27 8.43
N SER A 513 63.88 -11.47 9.65
CA SER A 513 64.74 -11.75 10.80
C SER A 513 64.02 -12.67 11.78
N ASN A 514 64.48 -13.93 11.79
CA ASN A 514 64.23 -14.92 12.83
C ASN A 514 65.07 -14.60 14.07
N ASP A 515 64.52 -14.80 15.26
CA ASP A 515 65.28 -15.40 16.39
C ASP A 515 64.31 -16.13 17.36
N PRO A 516 64.71 -17.26 17.99
CA PRO A 516 63.80 -18.23 18.62
C PRO A 516 63.89 -18.28 20.17
N GLY A 517 62.84 -18.84 20.79
CA GLY A 517 62.82 -19.30 22.20
C GLY A 517 61.50 -18.91 22.88
N ALA A 518 60.73 -19.75 23.56
CA ALA A 518 60.91 -21.12 24.04
C ALA A 518 59.54 -21.83 24.00
N GLN A 519 59.50 -23.07 23.48
CA GLN A 519 58.30 -23.92 23.50
C GLN A 519 58.19 -24.64 24.85
N GLN A 520 57.14 -24.33 25.61
CA GLN A 520 56.64 -25.22 26.65
C GLN A 520 55.47 -26.02 26.08
N LYS A 521 55.68 -27.33 26.06
CA LYS A 521 54.84 -28.36 25.44
C LYS A 521 53.62 -28.62 26.33
N GLY A 522 52.47 -28.03 25.99
CA GLY A 522 51.16 -28.40 26.52
C GLY A 522 50.35 -29.12 25.44
N THR A 523 50.24 -30.43 25.52
CA THR A 523 49.32 -31.24 24.70
C THR A 523 47.88 -30.92 25.10
N LEU A 524 47.17 -30.16 24.26
CA LEU A 524 45.71 -30.07 24.27
C LEU A 524 45.19 -31.00 23.16
N GLU A 525 44.47 -32.04 23.56
CA GLU A 525 43.75 -32.90 22.62
C GLU A 525 42.63 -32.11 21.91
N PRO A 526 42.25 -32.48 20.67
CA PRO A 526 41.17 -31.83 19.96
C PRO A 526 39.84 -32.14 20.67
N ARG A 527 39.11 -31.12 21.10
CA ARG A 527 37.73 -31.25 21.55
C ARG A 527 36.90 -31.87 20.42
N ASP A 528 36.28 -33.01 20.72
CA ASP A 528 35.24 -33.61 19.91
C ASP A 528 34.21 -32.56 19.47
N SER A 529 33.97 -32.50 18.16
CA SER A 529 32.88 -31.71 17.57
C SER A 529 31.55 -32.31 18.00
N ILE A 530 31.02 -31.83 19.14
CA ILE A 530 29.67 -32.13 19.60
C ILE A 530 28.71 -31.57 18.55
N GLU A 531 27.99 -32.43 17.82
CA GLU A 531 26.87 -32.01 16.99
C GLU A 531 25.91 -31.16 17.84
N PRO A 532 25.50 -29.97 17.38
CA PRO A 532 24.56 -29.15 18.13
C PRO A 532 23.28 -29.95 18.41
N PRO A 533 22.67 -29.79 19.60
CA PRO A 533 21.48 -30.54 19.96
C PRO A 533 20.37 -30.27 18.93
N ARG A 534 19.84 -31.34 18.33
CA ARG A 534 18.78 -31.22 17.33
C ARG A 534 17.47 -30.82 18.02
N PRO A 535 16.72 -29.84 17.47
CA PRO A 535 15.38 -29.53 17.96
C PRO A 535 14.52 -30.79 17.96
N ARG A 536 13.81 -31.07 19.05
CA ARG A 536 12.85 -32.19 19.14
C ARG A 536 11.52 -31.87 18.47
N ILE A 537 11.44 -30.79 17.69
CA ILE A 537 10.23 -30.36 17.01
C ILE A 537 10.42 -30.42 15.51
N HIS A 538 9.40 -30.93 14.82
CA HIS A 538 9.38 -30.91 13.37
C HIS A 538 9.36 -29.45 12.88
N PRO A 539 10.04 -29.06 11.79
CA PRO A 539 10.07 -27.66 11.34
C PRO A 539 8.67 -27.06 11.15
N LEU A 540 7.72 -27.86 10.66
CA LEU A 540 6.31 -27.46 10.51
C LEU A 540 5.54 -27.24 11.82
N ASP A 541 6.10 -27.58 12.97
CA ASP A 541 5.48 -27.35 14.28
C ASP A 541 6.05 -26.11 15.00
N ARG A 542 7.06 -25.44 14.41
CA ARG A 542 7.68 -24.21 14.92
C ARG A 542 6.64 -23.12 15.19
N LYS A 543 6.73 -22.45 16.34
CA LYS A 543 5.83 -21.35 16.73
C LYS A 543 6.59 -20.05 16.95
N CYS A 544 7.91 -20.03 16.92
CA CYS A 544 8.71 -18.82 17.06
C CYS A 544 9.57 -18.58 15.82
N PHE A 545 9.19 -17.59 15.01
CA PHE A 545 9.98 -17.16 13.84
C PHE A 545 10.64 -15.80 14.02
N GLN A 546 10.05 -14.95 14.86
CA GLN A 546 10.56 -13.62 15.12
C GLN A 546 10.29 -13.20 16.56
N TYR A 547 11.09 -12.25 17.02
CA TYR A 547 11.00 -11.68 18.35
C TYR A 547 11.19 -10.17 18.31
N ARG A 548 10.65 -9.48 19.31
CA ARG A 548 10.77 -8.04 19.50
C ARG A 548 10.97 -7.72 20.97
N TYR A 549 11.89 -6.83 21.26
CA TYR A 549 12.17 -6.32 22.58
C TYR A 549 12.01 -4.80 22.64
N HIS A 550 11.31 -4.31 23.66
CA HIS A 550 11.23 -2.87 24.00
C HIS A 550 10.86 -2.71 25.47
N LYS A 551 11.61 -1.90 26.23
CA LYS A 551 11.30 -1.50 27.62
C LYS A 551 10.85 -2.65 28.54
N GLY A 552 11.66 -3.70 28.65
CA GLY A 552 11.34 -4.83 29.51
C GLY A 552 10.20 -5.72 28.99
N VAL A 553 9.86 -5.61 27.71
CA VAL A 553 8.86 -6.48 27.08
C VAL A 553 9.46 -7.20 25.90
N CYS A 554 9.51 -8.52 25.98
CA CYS A 554 9.79 -9.40 24.85
C CYS A 554 8.49 -9.95 24.28
N CYS A 555 8.29 -9.90 22.97
CA CYS A 555 7.17 -10.55 22.30
C CYS A 555 7.65 -11.40 21.12
N THR A 556 7.07 -12.58 20.94
CA THR A 556 7.39 -13.56 19.89
C THR A 556 6.19 -13.80 18.99
N SER A 557 6.43 -14.27 17.75
CA SER A 557 5.36 -14.55 16.78
C SER A 557 5.55 -15.83 15.98
N ARG A 558 4.40 -16.42 15.63
CA ARG A 558 4.22 -17.63 14.81
C ARG A 558 4.21 -17.35 13.31
N SER A 559 4.34 -16.08 12.95
CA SER A 559 4.58 -15.59 11.60
C SER A 559 5.82 -14.71 11.61
N PHE A 560 6.43 -14.55 10.45
CA PHE A 560 7.51 -13.59 10.24
C PHE A 560 7.04 -12.46 9.31
N LYS A 561 7.41 -11.23 9.66
CA LYS A 561 7.07 -9.97 8.99
C LYS A 561 8.34 -9.13 8.93
N LEU A 562 8.50 -8.29 7.92
CA LEU A 562 9.58 -7.31 7.96
C LEU A 562 9.26 -6.19 8.96
N GLY A 563 8.02 -5.70 9.01
CA GLY A 563 7.59 -4.63 9.91
C GLY A 563 8.04 -3.24 9.47
N VAL A 564 8.22 -2.34 10.45
CA VAL A 564 8.37 -0.90 10.21
C VAL A 564 9.50 -0.28 11.04
N PRO A 565 10.13 0.80 10.55
CA PRO A 565 11.03 1.58 11.37
C PRO A 565 10.27 2.21 12.55
N ARG A 566 10.89 2.18 13.73
CA ARG A 566 10.29 2.72 14.96
C ARG A 566 11.35 3.40 15.82
N ARG A 567 11.22 4.72 15.97
CA ARG A 567 12.00 5.52 16.92
C ARG A 567 11.05 6.19 17.92
N ASP A 568 11.42 6.15 19.20
CA ASP A 568 10.70 6.91 20.21
C ASP A 568 10.97 8.42 20.02
N ALA A 569 10.01 9.27 20.41
CA ALA A 569 10.00 10.70 20.08
C ALA A 569 11.13 11.56 20.68
N LYS A 570 12.08 10.97 21.44
CA LYS A 570 13.18 11.68 22.10
C LYS A 570 14.40 11.83 21.17
N ALA A 571 14.20 12.30 19.94
CA ALA A 571 15.22 12.37 18.88
C ALA A 571 16.46 13.25 19.20
N HIS A 572 16.45 14.00 20.31
CA HIS A 572 17.53 14.91 20.72
C HIS A 572 18.37 14.40 21.90
N LEU A 573 18.04 13.24 22.48
CA LEU A 573 18.82 12.62 23.56
C LEU A 573 19.50 11.35 23.06
N PRO A 574 20.69 11.00 23.58
CA PRO A 574 21.32 9.72 23.25
C PRO A 574 20.40 8.56 23.66
N ASP A 575 20.24 7.61 22.75
CA ASP A 575 19.37 6.45 22.94
C ASP A 575 19.89 5.57 24.07
N LYS A 576 19.03 5.22 25.02
CA LYS A 576 19.28 4.12 25.95
C LYS A 576 18.86 2.81 25.29
N LEU A 577 19.67 1.76 25.39
CA LEU A 577 19.43 0.51 24.68
C LEU A 577 18.07 -0.11 25.03
N GLU A 578 17.62 0.02 26.27
CA GLU A 578 16.31 -0.43 26.74
C GLU A 578 15.12 0.34 26.16
N ASP A 579 15.33 1.59 25.72
CA ASP A 579 14.32 2.46 25.12
C ASP A 579 14.21 2.24 23.59
N VAL A 580 15.19 1.56 22.98
CA VAL A 580 15.21 1.28 21.54
C VAL A 580 14.34 0.08 21.20
N TRP A 581 13.48 0.24 20.20
CA TRP A 581 12.76 -0.88 19.58
C TRP A 581 13.74 -1.80 18.88
N GLN A 582 13.78 -3.05 19.31
CA GLN A 582 14.73 -4.05 18.85
C GLN A 582 13.98 -5.25 18.31
N SER A 583 14.24 -5.62 17.06
CA SER A 583 13.55 -6.72 16.40
C SER A 583 14.55 -7.72 15.85
N GLY A 584 14.22 -9.00 15.90
CA GLY A 584 15.02 -10.04 15.29
C GLY A 584 14.19 -11.18 14.71
N TRP A 585 14.85 -11.97 13.89
CA TRP A 585 14.26 -13.06 13.13
C TRP A 585 15.12 -14.30 13.26
N HIS A 586 14.49 -15.42 13.60
CA HIS A 586 15.16 -16.69 13.69
C HIS A 586 15.29 -17.30 12.28
N LEU A 587 16.25 -16.78 11.50
CA LEU A 587 16.39 -17.07 10.07
C LEU A 587 16.56 -18.56 9.77
N GLN A 588 17.29 -19.30 10.60
CA GLN A 588 17.43 -20.74 10.43
C GLN A 588 16.07 -21.44 10.53
N GLY A 589 15.29 -21.15 11.57
CA GLY A 589 13.95 -21.73 11.73
C GLY A 589 12.96 -21.32 10.63
N ILE A 590 13.08 -20.10 10.10
CA ILE A 590 12.31 -19.67 8.92
C ILE A 590 12.71 -20.53 7.71
N SER A 591 14.01 -20.68 7.44
CA SER A 591 14.53 -21.47 6.33
C SER A 591 14.11 -22.94 6.43
N ASP A 592 14.26 -23.56 7.61
CA ASP A 592 13.88 -24.94 7.87
C ASP A 592 12.37 -25.16 7.66
N TRP A 593 11.55 -24.21 8.13
CA TRP A 593 10.11 -24.27 7.94
C TRP A 593 9.73 -24.12 6.47
N ILE A 594 10.32 -23.17 5.74
CA ILE A 594 10.08 -22.97 4.31
C ILE A 594 10.46 -24.24 3.53
N ALA A 595 11.63 -24.82 3.81
CA ALA A 595 12.11 -26.04 3.17
C ALA A 595 11.17 -27.22 3.44
N ALA A 596 10.73 -27.40 4.69
CA ALA A 596 9.76 -28.44 5.04
C ALA A 596 8.36 -28.17 4.48
N LYS A 597 7.98 -26.90 4.30
CA LYS A 597 6.69 -26.50 3.74
C LYS A 597 6.60 -26.83 2.26
N GLY A 598 7.71 -26.64 1.53
CA GLY A 598 7.80 -26.87 0.10
C GLY A 598 6.90 -25.95 -0.73
N GLU A 599 6.73 -26.32 -2.00
CA GLU A 599 5.85 -25.59 -2.91
C GLU A 599 4.37 -25.75 -2.57
N CYS A 600 3.59 -24.71 -2.84
CA CYS A 600 2.15 -24.75 -2.70
C CYS A 600 1.57 -25.60 -3.84
N ARG A 601 0.92 -26.72 -3.50
CA ARG A 601 0.30 -27.61 -4.50
C ARG A 601 -0.79 -26.91 -5.31
N GLU A 602 -1.65 -26.15 -4.63
CA GLU A 602 -2.72 -25.34 -5.24
C GLU A 602 -2.96 -24.05 -4.42
N PRO A 603 -3.40 -22.95 -5.06
CA PRO A 603 -3.86 -21.75 -4.36
C PRO A 603 -5.02 -22.05 -3.40
N LYS A 604 -4.90 -21.58 -2.15
CA LYS A 604 -5.93 -21.75 -1.12
C LYS A 604 -6.98 -20.64 -1.14
N TRP A 605 -7.80 -20.62 -2.19
CA TRP A 605 -8.93 -19.70 -2.28
C TRP A 605 -9.86 -19.82 -1.07
N LYS A 606 -10.27 -18.69 -0.48
CA LYS A 606 -11.27 -18.69 0.59
C LYS A 606 -12.66 -18.73 -0.02
N VAL A 607 -13.51 -19.57 0.54
CA VAL A 607 -14.95 -19.54 0.28
C VAL A 607 -15.55 -18.42 1.13
N PRO A 608 -16.40 -17.55 0.57
CA PRO A 608 -17.04 -16.51 1.36
C PRO A 608 -17.97 -17.12 2.42
N ASP A 609 -17.63 -16.92 3.69
CA ASP A 609 -18.45 -17.36 4.81
C ASP A 609 -19.15 -16.16 5.47
N LYS A 610 -20.44 -16.32 5.79
CA LYS A 610 -21.24 -15.27 6.45
C LYS A 610 -20.88 -15.20 7.94
N LEU A 611 -20.57 -14.01 8.47
CA LEU A 611 -20.25 -13.77 9.89
C LEU A 611 -21.46 -13.39 10.77
#